data_AF-W6JW18-F1
#
_entry.id   AF-W6JW18-F1
#
_cell.length_a   1.000
_cell.length_b   1.000
_cell.length_c   1.000
_cell.angle_alpha   90.00
_cell.angle_beta   90.00
_cell.angle_gamma   90.00
#
_symmetry.space_group_name_H-M   'P 1'
#
loop_
_entity.id
_entity.type
_entity.pdbx_description
1 polymer ?
#
loop_
_entity_poly.entity_id
_entity_poly.type
_entity_poly.pdbx_seq_one_letter_code
_entity_poly.pdbx_strand_id
1 'polypeptide(L)'
;MQVARLLRRGRHDVTIALVDLEELGQLGSRHLVTVGPRPARVICLESVGYFDDRPGAQRLPVGFGMLFPLLARSIRAREGRGDFLAAVHRGDCEGLLEDLVTTAADQELDLLGLLDRRWNGPGQRFTRWVNPLLMDLDRSDHAPFWRAQVPSILITGTAPLRNSRYHRRGDIPDTLDHRRMNALARSLAHVLATHEPASPDPT
;
A
#
# COMPACT_ATOMS: atom_id res chain seq x y z
N MET A 1 -9.97 10.28 4.76
CA MET A 1 -10.84 11.08 5.65
C MET A 1 -11.33 10.33 6.90
N GLN A 2 -11.83 9.09 6.80
CA GLN A 2 -12.31 8.35 7.98
C GLN A 2 -11.25 8.15 9.07
N VAL A 3 -9.99 7.90 8.70
CA VAL A 3 -8.86 7.82 9.64
C VAL A 3 -8.72 9.11 10.46
N ALA A 4 -8.76 10.29 9.81
CA ALA A 4 -8.72 11.58 10.50
C ALA A 4 -9.84 11.73 11.54
N ARG A 5 -11.06 11.30 11.18
CA ARG A 5 -12.22 11.33 12.08
C ARG A 5 -12.01 10.42 13.31
N LEU A 6 -11.39 9.25 13.12
CA LEU A 6 -11.10 8.31 14.22
C LEU A 6 -9.99 8.83 15.14
N LEU A 7 -8.96 9.45 14.57
CA LEU A 7 -7.84 10.06 15.30
C LEU A 7 -8.15 11.43 15.91
N ARG A 8 -9.35 11.99 15.70
CA ARG A 8 -9.70 13.35 16.16
C ARG A 8 -9.63 13.54 17.68
N ARG A 9 -9.66 12.45 18.45
CA ARG A 9 -9.63 12.44 19.92
C ARG A 9 -8.26 12.00 20.38
N GLY A 10 -7.30 12.92 20.33
CA GLY A 10 -5.92 12.67 20.73
C GLY A 10 -4.98 13.68 20.11
N ARG A 11 -3.75 13.74 20.62
CA ARG A 11 -2.65 14.42 19.94
C ARG A 11 -1.81 13.32 19.30
N HIS A 12 -1.86 13.26 17.97
CA HIS A 12 -1.09 12.31 17.17
C HIS A 12 -0.19 13.09 16.23
N ASP A 13 1.04 12.63 16.04
CA ASP A 13 1.95 13.18 15.04
C ASP A 13 1.71 12.48 13.70
N VAL A 14 0.54 12.76 13.11
CA VAL A 14 0.09 12.14 11.86
C VAL A 14 -0.31 13.22 10.88
N THR A 15 0.39 13.25 9.74
CA THR A 15 0.01 14.09 8.60
C THR A 15 -0.76 13.24 7.59
N ILE A 16 -1.96 13.69 7.22
CA ILE A 16 -2.74 13.09 6.14
C ILE A 16 -2.55 13.97 4.90
N ALA A 17 -1.84 13.45 3.92
CA ALA A 17 -1.63 14.12 2.64
C ALA A 17 -2.62 13.59 1.60
N LEU A 18 -3.27 14.52 0.88
CA LEU A 18 -3.99 14.24 -0.36
C LEU A 18 -3.12 14.79 -1.48
N VAL A 19 -2.49 13.89 -2.23
CA VAL A 19 -1.57 14.23 -3.31
C VAL A 19 -2.31 14.29 -4.63
N ASP A 20 -1.94 15.27 -5.46
CA ASP A 20 -2.53 15.51 -6.77
C ASP A 20 -1.60 15.04 -7.90
N LEU A 21 -2.14 14.86 -9.10
CA LEU A 21 -1.39 14.55 -10.32
C LEU A 21 -0.53 13.27 -10.23
N GLU A 22 -1.01 12.26 -9.50
CA GLU A 22 -0.39 10.93 -9.41
C GLU A 22 -0.26 10.29 -10.80
N GLU A 23 -1.34 10.34 -11.58
CA GLU A 23 -1.45 9.76 -12.93
C GLU A 23 -0.52 10.44 -13.95
N LEU A 24 0.00 11.63 -13.64
CA LEU A 24 0.99 12.34 -14.45
C LEU A 24 2.43 12.04 -14.00
N GLY A 25 2.66 10.88 -13.37
CA GLY A 25 3.97 10.43 -12.94
C GLY A 25 4.36 10.91 -11.56
N GLN A 26 3.41 10.82 -10.60
CA GLN A 26 3.61 11.07 -9.18
C GLN A 26 4.04 12.51 -8.89
N LEU A 27 3.55 13.49 -9.65
CA LEU A 27 4.06 14.86 -9.56
C LEU A 27 3.81 15.48 -8.18
N GLY A 28 2.62 15.27 -7.59
CA GLY A 28 2.29 15.78 -6.26
C GLY A 28 3.15 15.18 -5.15
N SER A 29 3.31 13.86 -5.12
CA SER A 29 4.15 13.20 -4.11
C SER A 29 5.64 13.49 -4.29
N ARG A 30 6.15 13.62 -5.52
CA ARG A 30 7.52 14.09 -5.79
C ARG A 30 7.76 15.50 -5.26
N HIS A 31 6.79 16.39 -5.45
CA HIS A 31 6.86 17.73 -4.89
C HIS A 31 6.82 17.69 -3.36
N LEU A 32 5.88 16.93 -2.78
CA LEU A 32 5.72 16.79 -1.34
C LEU A 32 7.00 16.27 -0.64
N VAL A 33 7.69 15.30 -1.24
CA VAL A 33 8.99 14.80 -0.72
C VAL A 33 10.05 15.91 -0.64
N THR A 34 9.96 16.92 -1.51
CA THR A 34 10.96 18.00 -1.60
C THR A 34 10.63 19.17 -0.68
N VAL A 35 9.35 19.53 -0.54
CA VAL A 35 8.93 20.75 0.19
C VAL A 35 8.30 20.47 1.56
N GLY A 36 7.83 19.25 1.79
CA GLY A 36 7.16 18.86 3.02
C GLY A 36 8.12 18.47 4.14
N PRO A 37 7.64 18.40 5.39
CA PRO A 37 8.42 17.81 6.48
C PRO A 37 8.73 16.35 6.13
N ARG A 38 9.96 15.90 6.44
CA ARG A 38 10.36 14.51 6.21
C ARG A 38 9.66 13.61 7.23
N PRO A 39 8.74 12.72 6.82
CA PRO A 39 8.06 11.85 7.76
C PRO A 39 8.98 10.70 8.18
N ALA A 40 8.79 10.19 9.40
CA ALA A 40 9.50 9.00 9.86
C ALA A 40 9.10 7.75 9.06
N ARG A 41 7.81 7.64 8.70
CA ARG A 41 7.24 6.54 7.90
C ARG A 41 6.08 7.05 7.05
N VAL A 42 5.78 6.36 5.96
CA VAL A 42 4.63 6.65 5.08
C VAL A 42 3.76 5.41 4.91
N ILE A 43 2.44 5.58 5.02
CA ILE A 43 1.47 4.59 4.55
C ILE A 43 0.71 5.22 3.39
N CYS A 44 0.91 4.67 2.19
CA CYS A 44 0.25 5.09 0.97
C CYS A 44 -0.93 4.16 0.67
N LEU A 45 -2.11 4.72 0.40
CA LEU A 45 -3.31 3.95 0.07
C LEU A 45 -3.62 4.14 -1.42
N GLU A 46 -3.73 3.05 -2.16
CA GLU A 46 -4.04 3.06 -3.59
C GLU A 46 -5.21 2.11 -3.87
N SER A 47 -6.31 2.63 -4.43
CA SER A 47 -7.43 1.81 -4.93
C SER A 47 -7.93 0.73 -3.94
N VAL A 48 -8.08 1.09 -2.66
CA VAL A 48 -8.37 0.16 -1.55
C VAL A 48 -9.86 -0.16 -1.36
N GLY A 49 -10.70 0.13 -2.35
CA GLY A 49 -12.15 0.03 -2.22
C GLY A 49 -12.81 -1.12 -2.97
N TYR A 50 -12.17 -1.70 -3.98
CA TYR A 50 -12.78 -2.75 -4.81
C TYR A 50 -12.29 -4.14 -4.40
N PHE A 51 -13.24 -5.03 -4.12
CA PHE A 51 -13.01 -6.43 -3.76
C PHE A 51 -13.85 -7.33 -4.66
N ASP A 52 -13.37 -8.54 -4.92
CA ASP A 52 -14.09 -9.53 -5.72
C ASP A 52 -13.92 -10.91 -5.12
N ASP A 53 -14.95 -11.35 -4.40
CA ASP A 53 -14.96 -12.61 -3.66
C ASP A 53 -15.12 -13.82 -4.60
N ARG A 54 -15.26 -13.66 -5.91
CA ARG A 54 -15.43 -14.78 -6.83
C ARG A 54 -14.10 -15.53 -7.03
N PRO A 55 -14.12 -16.88 -7.06
CA PRO A 55 -12.93 -17.67 -7.44
C PRO A 55 -12.35 -17.19 -8.78
N GLY A 56 -11.03 -17.09 -8.86
CA GLY A 56 -10.30 -16.64 -10.05
C GLY A 56 -10.44 -15.16 -10.40
N ALA A 57 -11.01 -14.33 -9.53
CA ALA A 57 -11.14 -12.89 -9.77
C ALA A 57 -9.78 -12.17 -9.83
N GLN A 58 -8.80 -12.61 -9.03
CA GLN A 58 -7.44 -12.07 -9.01
C GLN A 58 -6.60 -12.70 -10.14
N ARG A 59 -6.28 -11.90 -11.16
CA ARG A 59 -5.48 -12.35 -12.31
C ARG A 59 -4.01 -12.00 -12.11
N LEU A 60 -3.18 -13.01 -11.87
CA LEU A 60 -1.75 -12.81 -11.70
C LEU A 60 -1.04 -12.81 -13.07
N PRO A 61 -0.11 -11.86 -13.32
CA PRO A 61 0.73 -11.88 -14.50
C PRO A 61 1.57 -13.17 -14.59
N VAL A 62 1.92 -13.56 -15.83
CA VAL A 62 2.82 -14.69 -16.06
C VAL A 62 4.15 -14.44 -15.35
N GLY A 63 4.64 -15.45 -14.62
CA GLY A 63 5.90 -15.37 -13.88
C GLY A 63 5.82 -14.66 -12.51
N PHE A 64 4.66 -14.08 -12.14
CA PHE A 64 4.47 -13.45 -10.82
C PHE A 64 4.82 -14.39 -9.67
N GLY A 65 4.40 -15.65 -9.75
CA GLY A 65 4.66 -16.65 -8.71
C GLY A 65 6.14 -17.04 -8.55
N MET A 66 7.00 -16.78 -9.54
CA MET A 66 8.45 -16.97 -9.40
C MET A 66 9.07 -15.84 -8.57
N LEU A 67 8.55 -14.62 -8.72
CA LEU A 67 9.05 -13.43 -8.03
C LEU A 67 8.47 -13.31 -6.61
N PHE A 68 7.18 -13.64 -6.45
CA PHE A 68 6.44 -13.52 -5.20
C PHE A 68 5.76 -14.86 -4.84
N PRO A 69 6.53 -15.91 -4.54
CA PRO A 69 6.00 -17.27 -4.34
C PRO A 69 5.06 -17.38 -3.15
N LEU A 70 5.32 -16.63 -2.07
CA LEU A 70 4.47 -16.62 -0.87
C LEU A 70 3.10 -16.02 -1.18
N LEU A 71 3.06 -14.82 -1.77
CA LEU A 71 1.81 -14.17 -2.15
C LEU A 71 1.03 -15.00 -3.17
N ALA A 72 1.70 -15.54 -4.19
CA ALA A 72 1.06 -16.42 -5.16
C ALA A 72 0.51 -17.72 -4.54
N ARG A 73 1.13 -18.24 -3.47
CA ARG A 73 0.61 -19.38 -2.72
C ARG A 73 -0.62 -18.98 -1.91
N SER A 74 -0.58 -17.84 -1.22
CA SER A 74 -1.73 -17.32 -0.46
C SER A 74 -2.94 -17.07 -1.37
N ILE A 75 -2.73 -16.45 -2.54
CA ILE A 75 -3.82 -16.22 -3.51
C ILE A 75 -4.40 -17.54 -4.02
N ARG A 76 -3.56 -18.55 -4.31
CA ARG A 76 -4.02 -19.88 -4.73
C ARG A 76 -4.80 -20.61 -3.63
N ALA A 77 -4.36 -20.51 -2.37
CA ALA A 77 -5.07 -21.07 -1.22
C ALA A 77 -6.47 -20.44 -1.04
N ARG A 78 -6.65 -19.21 -1.53
CA ARG A 78 -7.92 -18.48 -1.58
C ARG A 78 -8.68 -18.66 -2.90
N GLU A 79 -8.39 -19.72 -3.67
CA GLU A 79 -9.03 -20.00 -4.97
C GLU A 79 -8.89 -18.86 -6.01
N GLY A 80 -7.89 -18.00 -5.86
CA GLY A 80 -7.71 -16.83 -6.72
C GLY A 80 -8.71 -15.70 -6.46
N ARG A 81 -9.34 -15.64 -5.29
CA ARG A 81 -10.23 -14.53 -4.90
C ARG A 81 -9.45 -13.22 -4.72
N GLY A 82 -10.10 -12.10 -5.01
CA GLY A 82 -9.61 -10.74 -4.81
C GLY A 82 -10.20 -10.10 -3.55
N ASP A 83 -10.20 -10.84 -2.45
CA ASP A 83 -10.88 -10.56 -1.18
C ASP A 83 -9.94 -10.01 -0.09
N PHE A 84 -8.74 -9.59 -0.50
CA PHE A 84 -7.66 -9.08 0.34
C PHE A 84 -7.10 -7.76 -0.19
N LEU A 85 -6.38 -7.03 0.65
CA LEU A 85 -5.50 -5.94 0.23
C LEU A 85 -4.04 -6.40 0.26
N ALA A 86 -3.21 -5.96 -0.67
CA ALA A 86 -1.78 -6.19 -0.63
C ALA A 86 -1.08 -5.04 0.12
N ALA A 87 -0.16 -5.36 1.02
CA ALA A 87 0.71 -4.41 1.68
C ALA A 87 2.14 -4.60 1.17
N VAL A 88 2.53 -3.77 0.20
CA VAL A 88 3.87 -3.76 -0.36
C VAL A 88 4.78 -2.95 0.54
N HIS A 89 5.87 -3.54 1.00
CA HIS A 89 6.78 -2.92 1.96
C HIS A 89 8.23 -3.36 1.73
N ARG A 90 9.14 -2.76 2.50
CA ARG A 90 10.53 -3.20 2.65
C ARG A 90 10.80 -3.57 4.10
N GLY A 91 11.97 -4.15 4.37
CA GLY A 91 12.35 -4.61 5.71
C GLY A 91 12.38 -3.50 6.77
N ASP A 92 12.50 -2.23 6.35
CA ASP A 92 12.45 -1.07 7.23
C ASP A 92 11.07 -0.83 7.89
N CYS A 93 10.01 -1.51 7.44
CA CYS A 93 8.64 -1.37 7.94
C CYS A 93 8.05 -2.69 8.49
N GLU A 94 8.86 -3.72 8.76
CA GLU A 94 8.37 -5.05 9.12
C GLU A 94 7.50 -5.04 10.38
N GLY A 95 7.96 -4.45 11.49
CA GLY A 95 7.15 -4.35 12.72
C GLY A 95 5.84 -3.57 12.53
N LEU A 96 5.87 -2.42 11.83
CA LEU A 96 4.66 -1.66 11.51
C LEU A 96 3.68 -2.48 10.66
N LEU A 97 4.19 -3.29 9.74
CA LEU A 97 3.37 -4.15 8.91
C LEU A 97 2.73 -5.28 9.73
N GLU A 98 3.49 -5.93 10.61
CA GLU A 98 2.97 -6.99 11.49
C GLU A 98 1.78 -6.50 12.33
N ASP A 99 1.92 -5.30 12.91
CA ASP A 99 0.84 -4.68 13.69
C ASP A 99 -0.37 -4.31 12.81
N LEU A 100 -0.13 -3.81 11.59
CA LEU A 100 -1.21 -3.54 10.63
C LEU A 100 -1.94 -4.82 10.20
N VAL A 101 -1.21 -5.90 9.92
CA VAL A 101 -1.79 -7.20 9.52
C VAL A 101 -2.62 -7.78 10.65
N THR A 102 -2.08 -7.77 11.88
CA THR A 102 -2.78 -8.26 13.08
C THR A 102 -4.05 -7.47 13.31
N THR A 103 -3.95 -6.13 13.31
CA THR A 103 -5.11 -5.27 13.52
C THR A 103 -6.12 -5.36 12.38
N ALA A 104 -5.68 -5.59 11.14
CA ALA A 104 -6.59 -5.81 10.00
C ALA A 104 -7.37 -7.12 10.14
N ALA A 105 -6.69 -8.20 10.55
CA ALA A 105 -7.33 -9.49 10.80
C ALA A 105 -8.42 -9.39 11.89
N ASP A 106 -8.16 -8.65 12.97
CA ASP A 106 -9.15 -8.37 14.04
C ASP A 106 -10.37 -7.57 13.53
N GLN A 107 -10.25 -6.88 12.40
CA GLN A 107 -11.35 -6.17 11.74
C GLN A 107 -11.95 -6.96 10.57
N GLU A 108 -11.67 -8.26 10.47
CA GLU A 108 -12.09 -9.14 9.37
C GLU A 108 -11.64 -8.65 7.98
N LEU A 109 -10.44 -8.06 7.91
CA LEU A 109 -9.81 -7.62 6.68
C LEU A 109 -8.48 -8.34 6.48
N ASP A 110 -8.38 -9.10 5.39
CA ASP A 110 -7.13 -9.73 5.01
C ASP A 110 -6.17 -8.73 4.37
N LEU A 111 -5.01 -8.53 5.00
CA LEU A 111 -3.89 -7.77 4.47
C LEU A 111 -2.72 -8.72 4.21
N LEU A 112 -2.33 -8.88 2.94
CA LEU A 112 -1.25 -9.77 2.54
C LEU A 112 0.04 -8.98 2.32
N GLY A 113 1.05 -9.25 3.15
CA GLY A 113 2.38 -8.66 3.00
C GLY A 113 3.08 -9.07 1.71
N LEU A 114 3.69 -8.09 1.03
CA LEU A 114 4.53 -8.29 -0.15
C LEU A 114 5.86 -7.57 0.08
N LEU A 115 6.88 -8.34 0.43
CA LEU A 115 8.24 -7.81 0.64
C LEU A 115 8.91 -7.51 -0.71
N ASP A 116 9.15 -6.23 -0.97
CA ASP A 116 9.99 -5.77 -2.06
C ASP A 116 11.47 -5.90 -1.68
N ARG A 117 12.14 -6.92 -2.23
CA ARG A 117 13.56 -7.18 -2.00
C ARG A 117 14.48 -6.43 -2.96
N ARG A 118 13.95 -5.56 -3.82
CA ARG A 118 14.77 -4.79 -4.76
C ARG A 118 15.69 -3.83 -4.02
N TRP A 119 16.90 -3.68 -4.55
CA TRP A 119 17.83 -2.63 -4.13
C TRP A 119 17.23 -1.24 -4.34
N ASN A 120 17.29 -0.39 -3.33
CA ASN A 120 16.74 0.96 -3.32
C ASN A 120 17.79 2.08 -3.16
N GLY A 121 19.08 1.76 -3.27
CA GLY A 121 20.17 2.73 -3.21
C GLY A 121 20.59 3.29 -4.58
N PRO A 122 21.78 3.93 -4.67
CA PRO A 122 22.35 4.40 -5.93
C PRO A 122 22.34 3.30 -7.00
N GLY A 123 21.98 3.66 -8.23
CA GLY A 123 21.90 2.71 -9.35
C GLY A 123 20.58 1.96 -9.52
N GLN A 124 19.53 2.22 -8.71
CA GLN A 124 18.19 1.63 -8.89
C GLN A 124 17.62 1.79 -10.32
N ARG A 125 18.01 2.85 -11.06
CA ARG A 125 17.60 3.02 -12.47
C ARG A 125 18.07 1.89 -13.38
N PHE A 126 19.17 1.22 -13.00
CA PHE A 126 19.69 0.06 -13.71
C PHE A 126 18.83 -1.19 -13.47
N THR A 127 18.34 -1.42 -12.24
CA THR A 127 17.47 -2.57 -11.93
C THR A 127 16.12 -2.50 -12.66
N ARG A 128 15.62 -1.29 -12.98
CA ARG A 128 14.47 -1.05 -13.89
C ARG A 128 14.65 -1.69 -15.26
N TRP A 129 15.86 -1.60 -15.79
CA TRP A 129 16.19 -2.03 -17.14
C TRP A 129 16.35 -3.55 -17.20
N VAL A 130 16.88 -4.16 -16.14
CA VAL A 130 17.13 -5.60 -16.05
C VAL A 130 15.85 -6.41 -15.73
N ASN A 131 14.86 -5.81 -15.04
CA ASN A 131 13.61 -6.51 -14.72
C ASN A 131 12.37 -5.59 -14.73
N PRO A 132 11.80 -5.29 -15.91
CA PRO A 132 10.63 -4.42 -16.04
C PRO A 132 9.35 -5.01 -15.40
N LEU A 133 9.26 -6.33 -15.20
CA LEU A 133 8.13 -6.97 -14.51
C LEU A 133 8.10 -6.65 -13.01
N LEU A 134 9.26 -6.43 -12.38
CA LEU A 134 9.36 -6.03 -10.98
C LEU A 134 9.03 -4.53 -10.74
N MET A 135 8.94 -3.72 -11.79
CA MET A 135 8.71 -2.27 -11.71
C MET A 135 7.24 -1.86 -11.57
N ASP A 136 6.31 -2.81 -11.55
CA ASP A 136 4.90 -2.53 -11.26
C ASP A 136 4.70 -2.07 -9.81
N LEU A 137 5.61 -2.44 -8.89
CA LEU A 137 5.50 -2.05 -7.48
C LEU A 137 5.78 -0.56 -7.23
N ASP A 138 6.53 0.15 -8.07
CA ASP A 138 6.85 1.58 -7.87
C ASP A 138 5.84 2.53 -8.55
N ARG A 139 4.62 2.07 -8.84
CA ARG A 139 3.68 2.85 -9.67
C ARG A 139 2.90 3.92 -8.91
N SER A 140 2.74 3.80 -7.60
CA SER A 140 1.98 4.76 -6.80
C SER A 140 2.85 5.75 -5.99
N ASP A 141 2.21 6.66 -5.26
CA ASP A 141 2.81 7.82 -4.58
C ASP A 141 3.79 7.49 -3.43
N HIS A 142 3.91 6.23 -3.03
CA HIS A 142 4.96 5.78 -2.11
C HIS A 142 6.35 5.76 -2.78
N ALA A 143 6.43 5.61 -4.11
CA ALA A 143 7.70 5.41 -4.80
C ALA A 143 8.68 6.60 -4.69
N PRO A 144 8.26 7.89 -4.73
CA PRO A 144 9.13 9.02 -4.43
C PRO A 144 9.72 8.98 -3.02
N PHE A 145 8.95 8.56 -2.01
CA PHE A 145 9.42 8.43 -0.63
C PHE A 145 10.47 7.33 -0.49
N TRP A 146 10.23 6.18 -1.11
CA TRP A 146 11.24 5.11 -1.22
C TRP A 146 12.54 5.57 -1.88
N ARG A 147 12.48 6.36 -2.96
CA ARG A 147 13.68 6.94 -3.61
C ARG A 147 14.42 7.89 -2.65
N ALA A 148 13.69 8.62 -1.83
CA ALA A 148 14.22 9.49 -0.79
C ALA A 148 14.62 8.76 0.51
N GLN A 149 14.68 7.42 0.50
CA GLN A 149 15.02 6.58 1.68
C GLN A 149 14.10 6.82 2.88
N VAL A 150 12.82 7.07 2.63
CA VAL A 150 11.80 7.15 3.67
C VAL A 150 11.07 5.79 3.74
N PRO A 151 11.05 5.13 4.91
CA PRO A 151 10.32 3.88 5.09
C PRO A 151 8.86 4.05 4.71
N SER A 152 8.36 3.22 3.78
CA SER A 152 7.00 3.37 3.25
C SER A 152 6.33 2.02 3.01
N ILE A 153 5.03 1.94 3.30
CA ILE A 153 4.14 0.82 2.96
C ILE A 153 3.12 1.32 1.94
N LEU A 154 2.95 0.60 0.83
CA LEU A 154 1.81 0.75 -0.08
C LEU A 154 0.75 -0.29 0.26
N ILE A 155 -0.44 0.16 0.66
CA ILE A 155 -1.62 -0.68 0.77
C ILE A 155 -2.46 -0.51 -0.50
N THR A 156 -2.61 -1.58 -1.25
CA THR A 156 -3.29 -1.56 -2.55
C THR A 156 -4.31 -2.66 -2.71
N GLY A 157 -5.43 -2.33 -3.36
CA GLY A 157 -6.39 -3.32 -3.84
C GLY A 157 -5.91 -4.12 -5.04
N THR A 158 -4.71 -3.85 -5.58
CA THR A 158 -4.21 -4.47 -6.83
C THR A 158 -5.20 -4.29 -7.98
N ALA A 159 -5.85 -3.12 -8.04
CA ALA A 159 -6.97 -2.86 -8.94
C ALA A 159 -6.72 -3.26 -10.41
N PRO A 160 -5.53 -3.03 -11.02
CA PRO A 160 -5.24 -3.49 -12.39
C PRO A 160 -5.39 -5.02 -12.60
N LEU A 161 -5.27 -5.81 -11.54
CA LEU A 161 -5.27 -7.27 -11.57
C LEU A 161 -6.64 -7.90 -11.25
N ARG A 162 -7.61 -7.10 -10.77
CA ARG A 162 -8.96 -7.60 -10.37
C ARG A 162 -10.12 -6.76 -10.89
N ASN A 163 -9.96 -5.44 -11.03
CA ASN A 163 -11.03 -4.54 -11.45
C ASN A 163 -10.98 -4.33 -12.96
N SER A 164 -11.85 -5.04 -13.69
CA SER A 164 -12.00 -4.88 -15.14
C SER A 164 -12.42 -3.47 -15.60
N ARG A 165 -12.88 -2.63 -14.66
CA ARG A 165 -13.33 -1.25 -14.88
C ARG A 165 -12.29 -0.21 -14.48
N TYR A 166 -11.13 -0.62 -13.98
CA TYR A 166 -10.04 0.30 -13.61
C TYR A 166 -9.63 1.23 -14.76
N HIS A 167 -9.46 2.52 -14.49
CA HIS A 167 -9.31 3.62 -15.48
C HIS A 167 -10.42 3.68 -16.55
N ARG A 168 -11.62 3.17 -16.27
CA ARG A 168 -12.79 3.28 -17.15
C ARG A 168 -13.94 3.94 -16.41
N ARG A 169 -14.91 4.47 -17.16
CA ARG A 169 -16.10 5.14 -16.61
C ARG A 169 -16.95 4.29 -15.65
N GLY A 170 -16.76 2.98 -15.65
CA GLY A 170 -17.49 2.06 -14.77
C GLY A 170 -16.87 1.89 -13.39
N ASP A 171 -15.72 2.52 -13.11
CA ASP A 171 -15.12 2.61 -11.79
C ASP A 171 -15.88 3.66 -10.96
N ILE A 172 -16.95 3.20 -10.32
CA ILE A 172 -17.94 4.06 -9.64
C ILE A 172 -18.07 3.69 -8.16
N PRO A 173 -18.48 4.63 -7.29
CA PRO A 173 -18.62 4.38 -5.85
C PRO A 173 -19.47 3.14 -5.50
N ASP A 174 -20.51 2.86 -6.28
CA ASP A 174 -21.43 1.72 -6.06
C ASP A 174 -20.74 0.34 -6.16
N THR A 175 -19.54 0.28 -6.73
CA THR A 175 -18.76 -0.97 -6.83
C THR A 175 -17.82 -1.19 -5.65
N LEU A 176 -17.77 -0.28 -4.69
CA LEU A 176 -16.82 -0.31 -3.58
C LEU A 176 -17.40 -1.02 -2.35
N ASP A 177 -16.55 -1.79 -1.68
CA ASP A 177 -16.87 -2.43 -0.40
C ASP A 177 -16.58 -1.47 0.77
N HIS A 178 -17.60 -0.70 1.13
CA HIS A 178 -17.50 0.25 2.24
C HIS A 178 -17.25 -0.42 3.61
N ARG A 179 -17.61 -1.70 3.77
CA ARG A 179 -17.35 -2.44 5.02
C ARG A 179 -15.84 -2.65 5.18
N ARG A 180 -15.19 -3.22 4.16
CA ARG A 180 -13.74 -3.46 4.15
C ARG A 180 -12.93 -2.16 4.14
N MET A 181 -13.40 -1.11 3.46
CA MET A 181 -12.77 0.22 3.57
C MET A 181 -12.82 0.78 4.99
N ASN A 182 -13.93 0.58 5.72
CA ASN A 182 -14.03 1.00 7.12
C ASN A 182 -13.17 0.14 8.05
N ALA A 183 -13.07 -1.17 7.80
CA ALA A 183 -12.14 -2.04 8.50
C ALA A 183 -10.70 -1.54 8.36
N LEU A 184 -10.25 -1.26 7.13
CA LEU A 184 -8.93 -0.68 6.88
C LEU A 184 -8.72 0.64 7.64
N ALA A 185 -9.70 1.56 7.57
CA ALA A 185 -9.60 2.85 8.24
C ALA A 185 -9.48 2.71 9.78
N ARG A 186 -10.16 1.71 10.37
CA ARG A 186 -10.06 1.40 11.79
C ARG A 186 -8.70 0.82 12.15
N SER A 187 -8.19 -0.13 11.34
CA SER A 187 -6.88 -0.73 11.57
C SER A 187 -5.75 0.30 11.49
N LEU A 188 -5.79 1.18 10.48
CA LEU A 188 -4.86 2.30 10.36
C LEU A 188 -4.94 3.24 11.56
N ALA A 189 -6.15 3.65 11.97
CA ALA A 189 -6.30 4.55 13.11
C ALA A 189 -5.82 3.94 14.42
N HIS A 190 -6.03 2.63 14.63
CA HIS A 190 -5.52 1.94 15.80
C HIS A 190 -3.99 1.92 15.82
N VAL A 191 -3.36 1.45 14.74
CA VAL A 191 -1.88 1.38 14.64
C VAL A 191 -1.23 2.76 14.77
N LEU A 192 -1.79 3.78 14.11
CA LEU A 192 -1.29 5.15 14.19
C LEU A 192 -1.50 5.80 15.56
N ALA A 193 -2.43 5.30 16.36
CA ALA A 193 -2.65 5.78 17.73
C ALA A 193 -1.74 5.09 18.75
N THR A 194 -1.27 3.87 18.46
CA THR A 194 -0.45 3.06 19.36
C THR A 194 1.04 3.15 19.06
N HIS A 195 1.43 3.48 17.83
CA HIS A 195 2.83 3.71 17.49
C HIS A 195 3.28 5.10 17.91
N GLU A 196 4.23 5.16 18.83
CA GLU A 196 4.98 6.38 19.09
C GLU A 196 5.83 6.76 17.86
N PRO A 197 6.02 8.05 17.56
CA PRO A 197 6.97 8.47 16.56
C PRO A 197 8.35 7.93 16.95
N ALA A 198 9.04 7.28 16.01
CA ALA A 198 10.44 6.93 16.22
C ALA A 198 11.19 8.20 16.58
N SER A 199 11.82 8.24 17.77
CA SER A 199 12.71 9.34 18.13
C SER A 199 13.70 9.56 16.99
N PRO A 200 13.92 10.81 16.54
CA PRO A 200 15.01 11.07 15.61
C PRO A 200 16.30 10.60 16.29
N ASP A 201 17.08 9.78 15.57
CA ASP A 201 18.40 9.37 16.04
C ASP A 201 19.17 10.63 16.48
N PRO A 202 19.76 10.65 17.68
CA PRO A 202 20.63 11.74 18.07
C PRO A 202 21.85 11.72 17.13
N THR A 203 21.95 12.75 16.31
CA THR A 203 23.09 13.05 15.44
C THR A 203 24.41 13.09 16.19
#